data_AF-A0A5C7EZZ4-F1
#
_entry.id   AF-A0A5C7EZZ4-F1
#
_cell.length_a   1.000
_cell.length_b   1.000
_cell.length_c   1.000
_cell.angle_alpha   90.00
_cell.angle_beta   90.00
_cell.angle_gamma   90.00
#
_symmetry.space_group_name_H-M   'P 1'
#
loop_
_entity.id
_entity.type
_entity.pdbx_description
1 polymer ?
#
loop_
_entity_poly.entity_id
_entity_poly.type
_entity_poly.pdbx_seq_one_letter_code
_entity_poly.pdbx_strand_id
1 'polypeptide(L)'
;MAVAYQQRASLAGTCGIPRESERVPVRVDYSIEGGLVTERRVRPRRIHWSDGRSWVVTSIYDRREFGRRSFGNLCICWVVCVAGQRRELWWEHGDWFVAKYSGLARGALAQG
;
A
#
# COMPACT_ATOMS: atom_id res chain seq x y z
N MET A 1 2.40 -2.05 -27.42
CA MET A 1 2.81 -0.72 -26.94
C MET A 1 3.52 -0.90 -25.60
N ALA A 2 4.84 -1.09 -25.62
CA ALA A 2 5.64 -1.17 -24.40
C ALA A 2 5.91 0.26 -23.94
N VAL A 3 5.28 0.67 -22.84
CA VAL A 3 5.51 1.98 -22.24
C VAL A 3 6.90 1.95 -21.64
N ALA A 4 7.80 2.82 -22.11
CA ALA A 4 9.15 2.95 -21.60
C ALA A 4 9.11 3.12 -20.08
N TYR A 5 9.59 2.11 -19.36
CA TYR A 5 9.88 2.20 -17.93
C TYR A 5 11.07 3.16 -17.80
N GLN A 6 10.81 4.47 -17.73
CA GLN A 6 11.81 5.42 -17.25
C GLN A 6 12.46 4.78 -16.04
N GLN A 7 13.80 4.74 -15.97
CA GLN A 7 14.52 4.21 -14.82
C GLN A 7 14.09 4.99 -13.58
N ARG A 8 13.07 4.48 -12.90
CA ARG A 8 12.52 4.99 -11.65
C ARG A 8 13.59 4.75 -10.61
N ALA A 9 13.87 5.77 -9.78
CA ALA A 9 14.69 5.59 -8.59
C ALA A 9 13.87 4.85 -7.52
N SER A 10 13.44 3.62 -7.83
CA SER A 10 12.63 2.76 -6.96
C SER A 10 13.34 2.60 -5.62
N LEU A 11 12.60 2.85 -4.53
CA LEU A 11 13.08 2.60 -3.17
C LEU A 11 12.73 1.18 -2.68
N ALA A 12 12.23 0.32 -3.56
CA ALA A 12 11.88 -1.05 -3.23
C ALA A 12 13.08 -1.80 -2.61
N GLY A 13 12.86 -2.47 -1.47
CA GLY A 13 13.91 -3.17 -0.72
C GLY A 13 14.75 -2.27 0.20
N THR A 14 14.47 -0.97 0.28
CA THR A 14 15.16 -0.04 1.20
C THR A 14 14.23 0.38 2.34
N CYS A 15 14.77 0.71 3.52
CA CYS A 15 13.99 1.22 4.65
C CYS A 15 12.76 0.36 5.06
N GLY A 16 12.80 -0.95 4.80
CA GLY A 16 11.69 -1.88 5.04
C GLY A 16 10.59 -1.88 3.97
N ILE A 17 10.73 -1.08 2.90
CA ILE A 17 9.83 -1.09 1.74
C ILE A 17 9.93 -2.46 1.05
N PRO A 18 8.82 -3.18 0.83
CA PRO A 18 8.83 -4.46 0.11
C PRO A 18 9.49 -4.35 -1.26
N ARG A 19 10.32 -5.35 -1.62
CA ARG A 19 10.85 -5.47 -2.98
C ARG A 19 9.71 -5.66 -3.97
N GLU A 20 9.88 -5.26 -5.22
CA GLU A 20 8.82 -5.38 -6.24
C GLU A 20 8.26 -6.81 -6.35
N SER A 21 9.12 -7.83 -6.30
CA SER A 21 8.73 -9.25 -6.31
C SER A 21 8.00 -9.73 -5.05
N GLU A 22 8.01 -8.94 -3.99
CA GLU A 22 7.35 -9.20 -2.71
C GLU A 22 6.08 -8.36 -2.55
N ARG A 23 5.68 -7.56 -3.54
CA ARG A 23 4.47 -6.76 -3.47
C ARG A 23 3.28 -7.60 -3.92
N VAL A 24 2.22 -7.56 -3.13
CA VAL A 24 0.91 -8.08 -3.53
C VAL A 24 -0.03 -6.90 -3.73
N PRO A 25 -0.50 -6.64 -4.95
CA PRO A 25 -1.38 -5.52 -5.22
C PRO A 25 -2.73 -5.75 -4.55
N VAL A 26 -3.30 -4.69 -3.99
CA VAL A 26 -4.63 -4.69 -3.37
C VAL A 26 -5.41 -3.47 -3.83
N ARG A 27 -6.73 -3.59 -3.94
CA ARG A 27 -7.58 -2.42 -4.11
C ARG A 27 -7.89 -1.83 -2.75
N VAL A 28 -7.94 -0.51 -2.63
CA VAL A 28 -8.20 0.15 -1.35
C VAL A 28 -9.21 1.27 -1.57
N ASP A 29 -10.33 1.20 -0.85
CA ASP A 29 -11.21 2.36 -0.71
C ASP A 29 -10.55 3.34 0.25
N TYR A 30 -10.51 4.61 -0.12
CA TYR A 30 -9.93 5.66 0.70
C TYR A 30 -10.86 6.87 0.77
N SER A 31 -10.81 7.58 1.90
CA SER A 31 -11.42 8.91 2.02
C SER A 31 -10.39 9.99 1.73
N ILE A 32 -10.82 11.09 1.13
CA ILE A 32 -10.00 12.27 0.87
C ILE A 32 -10.37 13.35 1.88
N GLU A 33 -9.42 13.84 2.65
CA GLU A 33 -9.64 15.02 3.49
C GLU A 33 -9.43 16.30 2.65
N GLY A 34 -10.47 17.11 2.44
CA GLY A 34 -10.35 18.45 1.82
C GLY A 34 -10.36 18.48 0.28
N GLY A 35 -11.01 17.51 -0.37
CA GLY A 35 -11.46 17.61 -1.77
C GLY A 35 -10.42 17.35 -2.88
N LEU A 36 -9.12 17.40 -2.59
CA LEU A 36 -8.06 17.07 -3.55
C LEU A 36 -7.44 15.70 -3.25
N VAL A 37 -7.48 14.77 -4.21
CA VAL A 37 -6.75 13.49 -4.15
C VAL A 37 -5.26 13.80 -4.19
N THR A 38 -4.63 13.90 -3.03
CA THR A 38 -3.19 13.89 -2.92
C THR A 38 -2.76 12.71 -2.07
N GLU A 39 -1.55 12.22 -2.31
CA GLU A 39 -0.85 11.19 -1.55
C GLU A 39 -0.85 11.44 -0.02
N ARG A 40 -1.01 12.71 0.39
CA ARG A 40 -1.12 13.15 1.79
C ARG A 40 -2.52 13.03 2.37
N ARG A 41 -3.54 13.05 1.51
CA ARG A 41 -4.95 13.19 1.90
C ARG A 41 -5.75 11.89 1.73
N VAL A 42 -5.18 10.88 1.06
CA VAL A 42 -5.80 9.56 0.93
C VAL A 42 -5.67 8.77 2.22
N ARG A 43 -6.77 8.56 2.95
CA ARG A 43 -6.80 7.73 4.15
C ARG A 43 -7.48 6.39 3.85
N PRO A 44 -6.81 5.24 4.02
CA PRO A 44 -7.39 3.94 3.70
C PRO A 44 -8.56 3.60 4.63
N ARG A 45 -9.62 3.02 4.07
CA ARG A 45 -10.87 2.66 4.76
C ARG A 45 -11.20 1.18 4.64
N ARG A 46 -10.99 0.59 3.47
CA ARG A 46 -11.28 -0.82 3.23
C ARG A 46 -10.28 -1.36 2.22
N ILE A 47 -9.74 -2.54 2.49
CA ILE A 47 -8.82 -3.25 1.61
C ILE A 47 -9.60 -4.38 0.94
N HIS A 48 -9.52 -4.46 -0.39
CA HIS A 48 -10.15 -5.46 -1.23
C HIS A 48 -9.09 -6.29 -1.94
N TRP A 49 -9.28 -7.60 -1.91
CA TRP A 49 -8.39 -8.57 -2.50
C TRP A 49 -8.96 -9.10 -3.81
N SER A 50 -8.10 -9.64 -4.66
CA SER A 50 -8.47 -10.17 -5.97
C SER A 50 -9.41 -11.37 -5.89
N ASP A 51 -9.43 -12.07 -4.76
CA ASP A 51 -10.32 -13.19 -4.47
C ASP A 51 -11.72 -12.77 -3.99
N GLY A 52 -11.99 -11.47 -3.92
CA GLY A 52 -13.28 -10.92 -3.48
C GLY A 52 -13.39 -10.68 -1.97
N ARG A 53 -12.40 -11.06 -1.16
CA ARG A 53 -12.41 -10.73 0.27
C ARG A 53 -12.14 -9.25 0.48
N SER A 54 -12.80 -8.69 1.49
CA SER A 54 -12.56 -7.31 1.91
C SER A 54 -12.43 -7.21 3.42
N TRP A 55 -11.59 -6.28 3.86
CA TRP A 55 -11.38 -6.01 5.26
C TRP A 55 -11.48 -4.51 5.55
N VAL A 56 -12.22 -4.16 6.60
CA VAL A 56 -12.35 -2.78 7.05
C VAL A 56 -11.13 -2.38 7.87
N VAL A 57 -10.59 -1.21 7.56
CA VAL A 57 -9.57 -0.53 8.38
C VAL A 57 -10.29 0.12 9.55
N THR A 58 -10.10 -0.41 10.76
CA THR A 58 -10.76 0.10 11.96
C THR A 58 -10.00 1.25 12.61
N SER A 59 -8.70 1.33 12.41
CA SER A 59 -7.85 2.39 12.95
C SER A 59 -6.59 2.57 12.10
N ILE A 60 -6.04 3.78 12.12
CA ILE A 60 -4.73 4.10 11.54
C ILE A 60 -3.82 4.50 12.70
N TYR A 61 -2.72 3.78 12.89
CA TYR A 61 -1.77 4.00 13.97
C TYR A 61 -0.63 4.92 13.58
N ASP A 62 -0.14 4.78 12.35
CA ASP A 62 1.03 5.52 11.89
C ASP A 62 1.03 5.70 10.37
N ARG A 63 1.75 6.72 9.90
CA ARG A 63 1.96 7.06 8.51
C ARG A 63 3.39 7.52 8.31
N ARG A 64 4.14 6.77 7.49
CA ARG A 64 5.55 7.05 7.18
C ARG A 64 5.71 7.32 5.69
N GLU A 65 6.37 8.42 5.35
CA GLU A 65 6.72 8.80 3.97
C GLU A 65 8.19 8.47 3.71
N PHE A 66 8.48 7.84 2.57
CA PHE A 66 9.82 7.51 2.11
C PHE A 66 10.05 8.09 0.71
N GLY A 67 11.22 8.69 0.48
CA GLY A 67 11.51 9.35 -0.80
C GLY A 67 10.82 10.71 -0.95
N ARG A 68 10.73 11.21 -2.19
CA ARG A 68 10.13 12.51 -2.51
C ARG A 68 9.34 12.43 -3.81
N ARG A 69 8.18 13.09 -3.84
CA ARG A 69 7.36 13.18 -5.06
C ARG A 69 8.13 13.78 -6.23
N SER A 70 8.93 14.82 -5.99
CA SER A 70 9.74 15.50 -7.00
C SER A 70 10.80 14.61 -7.65
N PHE A 71 11.19 13.52 -7.00
CA PHE A 71 12.13 12.53 -7.54
C PHE A 71 11.43 11.30 -8.11
N GLY A 72 10.09 11.28 -8.13
CA GLY A 72 9.32 10.16 -8.65
C GLY A 72 9.58 8.86 -7.88
N ASN A 73 9.85 8.93 -6.58
CA ASN A 73 10.13 7.77 -5.74
C ASN A 73 9.43 7.80 -4.37
N LEU A 74 8.33 8.54 -4.27
CA LEU A 74 7.56 8.62 -3.04
C LEU A 74 6.81 7.31 -2.78
N CYS A 75 7.09 6.71 -1.63
CA CYS A 75 6.40 5.53 -1.12
C CYS A 75 5.88 5.84 0.29
N ILE A 76 4.64 5.44 0.60
CA ILE A 76 3.98 5.73 1.88
C ILE A 76 3.57 4.43 2.54
N CYS A 77 3.98 4.24 3.79
CA CYS A 77 3.53 3.14 4.65
C CYS A 77 2.45 3.64 5.61
N TRP A 78 1.32 2.97 5.61
CA TRP A 78 0.24 3.12 6.59
C TRP A 78 0.26 1.92 7.53
N VAL A 79 0.42 2.17 8.84
CA VAL A 79 0.25 1.13 9.85
C VAL A 79 -1.21 1.16 10.28
N VAL A 80 -1.97 0.14 9.90
CA VAL A 80 -3.43 0.08 10.06
C VAL A 80 -3.85 -1.09 10.95
N CYS A 81 -5.01 -0.96 11.59
CA CYS A 81 -5.68 -2.06 12.26
C CYS A 81 -6.69 -2.70 11.31
N VAL A 82 -6.55 -4.00 11.10
CA VAL A 82 -7.45 -4.81 10.29
C VAL A 82 -7.73 -6.12 11.02
N ALA A 83 -9.00 -6.44 11.26
CA ALA A 83 -9.42 -7.62 12.03
C ALA A 83 -8.68 -7.76 13.38
N GLY A 84 -8.48 -6.64 14.08
CA GLY A 84 -7.78 -6.60 15.37
C GLY A 84 -6.26 -6.78 15.30
N GLN A 85 -5.67 -6.79 14.10
CA GLN A 85 -4.24 -6.98 13.89
C GLN A 85 -3.61 -5.73 13.26
N ARG A 86 -2.41 -5.37 13.74
CA ARG A 86 -1.58 -4.33 13.12
C ARG A 86 -0.97 -4.84 11.83
N ARG A 87 -1.17 -4.11 10.74
CA ARG A 87 -0.70 -4.45 9.39
C ARG A 87 -0.12 -3.23 8.69
N GLU A 88 0.85 -3.48 7.83
CA GLU A 88 1.43 -2.44 6.97
C GLU A 88 0.76 -2.49 5.60
N LEU A 89 0.25 -1.34 5.19
CA LEU A 89 -0.36 -1.11 3.89
C LEU A 89 0.46 -0.03 3.18
N TRP A 90 0.95 -0.34 1.99
CA TRP A 90 1.86 0.52 1.25
C TRP A 90 1.16 1.16 0.07
N TRP A 91 1.58 2.38 -0.26
CA TRP A 91 1.13 3.13 -1.42
C TRP A 91 2.33 3.71 -2.16
N GLU A 92 2.37 3.53 -3.47
CA GLU A 92 3.39 4.08 -4.34
C GLU A 92 2.76 4.39 -5.70
N HIS A 93 2.93 5.62 -6.20
CA HIS A 93 2.47 6.04 -7.54
C HIS A 93 0.98 5.77 -7.89
N GLY A 94 0.09 5.74 -6.89
CA GLY A 94 -1.33 5.47 -7.10
C GLY A 94 -1.73 4.02 -6.82
N ASP A 95 -0.75 3.13 -6.72
CA ASP A 95 -0.97 1.72 -6.47
C ASP A 95 -0.81 1.38 -5.00
N TRP A 96 -1.75 0.59 -4.49
CA TRP A 96 -1.71 0.05 -3.14
C TRP A 96 -1.19 -1.39 -3.16
N PHE A 97 -0.36 -1.73 -2.18
CA PHE A 97 0.19 -3.07 -2.05
C PHE A 97 0.49 -3.42 -0.60
N VAL A 98 0.68 -4.71 -0.36
CA VAL A 98 1.15 -5.25 0.91
C VAL A 98 2.35 -6.15 0.67
N ALA A 99 3.15 -6.42 1.70
CA ALA A 99 4.21 -7.42 1.59
C ALA A 99 3.61 -8.83 1.45
N LYS A 100 4.11 -9.65 0.54
CA LYS A 100 3.71 -11.04 0.27
C LYS A 100 3.77 -11.94 1.50
N TYR A 101 4.75 -11.68 2.38
CA TYR A 101 4.92 -12.41 3.63
C TYR A 101 4.33 -11.71 4.84
N SER A 102 3.61 -10.61 4.65
CA SER A 102 2.85 -9.99 5.73
C SER A 102 1.76 -10.93 6.22
N GLY A 103 1.41 -10.86 7.50
CA GLY A 103 0.25 -11.59 8.02
C GLY A 103 -1.08 -11.19 7.35
N LEU A 104 -1.10 -10.06 6.62
CA LEU A 104 -2.23 -9.64 5.80
C LEU A 104 -2.29 -10.44 4.48
N ALA A 105 -1.14 -10.69 3.84
CA ALA A 105 -1.05 -11.52 2.63
C ALA A 105 -1.13 -13.03 2.90
N ARG A 106 -0.59 -13.52 4.04
CA ARG A 106 -0.72 -14.95 4.40
C ARG A 106 -2.17 -15.35 4.65
N GLY A 107 -2.96 -14.49 5.31
CA GLY A 107 -4.40 -14.73 5.44
C GLY A 107 -5.12 -14.81 4.08
N ALA A 108 -4.61 -14.10 3.08
CA ALA A 108 -5.11 -14.16 1.71
C ALA A 108 -4.67 -15.44 0.96
N LEU A 109 -3.41 -15.87 1.10
CA LEU A 109 -2.86 -16.98 0.32
C LEU A 109 -3.12 -18.38 0.91
N ALA A 110 -3.53 -18.51 2.17
CA ALA A 110 -3.56 -19.79 2.88
C ALA A 110 -4.79 -20.70 2.65
N GLN A 111 -5.68 -20.40 1.69
CA GLN A 111 -6.90 -21.23 1.46
C GLN A 111 -7.25 -21.40 -0.03
N GLY A 112 -6.24 -21.43 -0.91
CA GLY A 112 -6.39 -21.81 -2.32
C GLY A 112 -6.19 -23.30 -2.53
#